data_AF-A0A1A6G350-F1
#
_entry.id   AF-A0A1A6G350-F1
#
_cell.length_a   1.000
_cell.length_b   1.000
_cell.length_c   1.000
_cell.angle_alpha   90.00
_cell.angle_beta   90.00
_cell.angle_gamma   90.00
#
_symmetry.space_group_name_H-M   'P 1'
#
loop_
_entity.id
_entity.type
_entity.pdbx_description
1 polymer ?
#
loop_
_entity_poly.entity_id
_entity_poly.type
_entity_poly.pdbx_seq_one_letter_code
_entity_poly.pdbx_strand_id
1 'polypeptide(L)'
;MDGATVAGDLLTLGYGALPEAAASRGPACADFRALCARLAAELTALGALERREQGTAVLGPGDGADLFQFLGFLCSELQAARLLHLRLRLDPSPVQSSGEGTKERNGLVQELMLTLQALGLPRPVRGTLASQLLGEFHNKISELLPSLPPESMQPLLNSPLDASRWEALESLSQSLTEQYCCRRCLLLKRLDLTTSAFHWGDRAEAQGEAMKAVLFPIRGLLTPESDVSVAHVLAARADLSRLVPATSVAARRGTSCAINKVGTPRAGESLGILGLHFGLLGFLLVQCSP
;
A
#
# COMPACT_ATOMS: atom_id res chain seq x y z
N MET A 1 -4.24 37.14 22.81
CA MET A 1 -4.19 36.28 24.02
C MET A 1 -3.50 37.08 25.09
N ASP A 2 -4.06 37.15 26.30
CA ASP A 2 -3.51 37.96 27.38
C ASP A 2 -2.39 37.18 28.09
N GLY A 3 -1.37 37.86 28.60
CA GLY A 3 -0.19 37.21 29.21
C GLY A 3 -0.52 36.26 30.37
N ALA A 4 -1.64 36.48 31.06
CA ALA A 4 -2.13 35.61 32.13
C ALA A 4 -2.56 34.22 31.63
N THR A 5 -3.17 34.11 30.43
CA THR A 5 -3.59 32.81 29.90
C THR A 5 -2.39 31.96 29.51
N VAL A 6 -1.40 32.58 28.86
CA VAL A 6 -0.15 31.94 28.47
C VAL A 6 0.65 31.48 29.69
N ALA A 7 0.68 32.26 30.77
CA ALA A 7 1.31 31.86 32.02
C ALA A 7 0.62 30.65 32.66
N GLY A 8 -0.72 30.60 32.62
CA GLY A 8 -1.50 29.44 33.06
C GLY A 8 -1.22 28.18 32.22
N ASP A 9 -1.13 28.32 30.89
CA ASP A 9 -0.81 27.22 29.98
C ASP A 9 0.60 26.66 30.23
N LEU A 10 1.59 27.54 30.42
CA LEU A 10 2.96 27.13 30.77
C LEU A 10 3.02 26.35 32.07
N LEU A 11 2.35 26.82 33.13
CA LEU A 11 2.26 26.13 34.42
C LEU A 11 1.61 24.75 34.27
N THR A 12 0.52 24.67 33.50
CA THR A 12 -0.19 23.41 33.22
C THR A 12 0.69 22.43 32.45
N LEU A 13 1.57 22.94 31.57
CA LEU A 13 2.54 22.15 30.83
C LEU A 13 3.78 21.75 31.65
N GLY A 14 3.90 22.23 32.90
CA GLY A 14 5.02 21.96 33.81
C GLY A 14 6.19 22.94 33.70
N TYR A 15 6.00 24.05 33.01
CA TYR A 15 6.98 25.14 32.91
C TYR A 15 6.72 26.19 34.01
N GLY A 16 7.79 26.69 34.63
CA GLY A 16 7.69 27.73 35.66
C GLY A 16 7.16 29.07 35.11
N ALA A 17 6.65 29.92 35.99
CA ALA A 17 6.18 31.26 35.63
C ALA A 17 7.32 32.09 35.02
N LEU A 18 7.09 32.69 33.85
CA LEU A 18 7.94 33.72 33.29
C LEU A 18 7.88 34.94 34.22
N PRO A 19 9.01 35.44 34.75
CA PRO A 19 9.02 36.68 35.52
C PRO A 19 8.46 37.81 34.65
N GLU A 20 7.60 38.68 35.18
CA GLU A 20 7.00 39.80 34.41
C GLU A 20 8.07 40.70 33.73
N ALA A 21 9.26 40.81 34.34
CA ALA A 21 10.42 41.50 33.78
C ALA A 21 11.06 40.82 32.54
N ALA A 22 10.84 39.52 32.35
CA ALA A 22 11.25 38.78 31.16
C ALA A 22 10.24 38.93 30.02
N ALA A 23 8.95 39.08 30.34
CA ALA A 23 7.89 39.34 29.36
C ALA A 23 8.04 40.73 28.71
N SER A 24 8.49 41.74 29.46
CA SER A 24 8.73 43.09 28.93
C SER A 24 10.01 43.24 28.08
N ARG A 25 10.95 42.29 28.19
CA ARG A 25 12.21 42.26 27.41
C ARG A 25 12.17 41.31 26.20
N GLY A 26 11.15 40.46 26.10
CA GLY A 26 10.89 39.57 24.98
C GLY A 26 12.13 38.78 24.51
N PRO A 27 12.44 38.75 23.20
CA PRO A 27 13.55 37.96 22.65
C PRO A 27 14.95 38.39 23.13
N ALA A 28 15.09 39.59 23.71
CA ALA A 28 16.35 40.04 24.29
C ALA A 28 16.62 39.42 25.67
N CYS A 29 15.61 38.82 26.32
CA CYS A 29 15.75 38.12 27.59
C CYS A 29 16.36 36.72 27.39
N ALA A 30 17.40 36.39 28.18
CA ALA A 30 18.02 35.07 28.15
C ALA A 30 17.05 33.97 28.63
N ASP A 31 16.25 34.25 29.66
CA ASP A 31 15.30 33.30 30.23
C ASP A 31 14.17 32.97 29.25
N PHE A 32 13.71 33.97 28.49
CA PHE A 32 12.73 33.78 27.43
C PHE A 32 13.26 32.85 26.33
N ARG A 33 14.48 33.12 25.83
CA ARG A 33 15.11 32.26 24.81
C ARG A 33 15.34 30.84 25.31
N ALA A 34 15.73 30.68 26.58
CA ALA A 34 15.88 29.36 27.19
C ALA A 34 14.54 28.61 27.30
N LEU A 35 13.45 29.30 27.64
CA LEU A 35 12.12 28.70 27.67
C LEU A 35 11.68 28.23 26.28
N CYS A 36 11.80 29.09 25.25
CA CYS A 36 11.48 28.72 23.87
C CYS A 36 12.32 27.54 23.38
N ALA A 37 13.61 27.50 23.72
CA ALA A 37 14.49 26.39 23.37
C ALA A 37 14.04 25.07 24.01
N ARG A 38 13.59 25.09 25.27
CA ARG A 38 13.05 23.90 25.95
C ARG A 38 11.74 23.42 25.32
N LEU A 39 10.81 24.34 25.04
CA LEU A 39 9.54 24.01 24.36
C LEU A 39 9.79 23.40 22.98
N ALA A 40 10.70 23.99 22.18
CA ALA A 40 11.06 23.48 20.87
C ALA A 40 11.78 22.11 20.93
N ALA A 41 12.66 21.91 21.91
CA ALA A 41 13.32 20.63 22.12
C ALA A 41 12.31 19.52 22.48
N GLU A 42 11.31 19.82 23.31
CA GLU A 42 10.27 18.88 23.67
C GLU A 42 9.35 18.55 22.47
N LEU A 43 8.93 19.55 21.71
CA LEU A 43 8.18 19.36 20.45
C LEU A 43 8.96 18.49 19.46
N THR A 44 10.27 18.68 19.37
CA THR A 44 11.15 17.87 18.52
C THR A 44 11.24 16.43 19.03
N ALA A 45 11.36 16.22 20.35
CA ALA A 45 11.40 14.89 20.97
C ALA A 45 10.07 14.13 20.80
N LEU A 46 8.94 14.84 20.73
CA LEU A 46 7.62 14.29 20.44
C LEU A 46 7.39 14.07 18.93
N GLY A 47 8.33 14.47 18.07
CA GLY A 47 8.23 14.33 16.62
C GLY A 47 7.27 15.31 15.95
N ALA A 48 6.91 16.40 16.63
CA ALA A 48 5.91 17.38 16.16
C ALA A 48 6.51 18.53 15.33
N LEU A 49 7.83 18.74 15.39
CA LEU A 49 8.52 19.69 14.52
C LEU A 49 9.13 18.95 13.34
N GLU A 50 8.42 18.89 12.21
CA GLU A 50 9.07 18.65 10.93
C GLU A 50 10.00 19.83 10.67
N ARG A 51 11.30 19.55 10.49
CA ARG A 51 12.31 20.55 10.16
C ARG A 51 11.96 21.13 8.78
N ARG A 52 11.14 22.18 8.75
CA ARG A 52 10.93 23.00 7.55
C ARG A 52 12.21 23.79 7.35
N GLU A 53 13.04 23.34 6.42
CA GLU A 53 14.10 24.18 5.89
C GLU A 53 13.46 25.40 5.21
N GLN A 54 14.13 26.55 5.37
CA GLN A 54 13.77 27.89 4.91
C GLN A 54 12.70 28.66 5.70
N GLY A 55 13.19 29.70 6.38
CA GLY A 55 12.40 30.79 6.92
C GLY A 55 12.97 31.32 8.23
N THR A 56 14.09 32.06 8.19
CA THR A 56 14.44 32.97 9.27
C THR A 56 13.39 34.08 9.31
N ALA A 57 12.25 33.82 9.94
CA ALA A 57 11.38 34.87 10.42
C ALA A 57 12.10 35.52 11.61
N VAL A 58 12.90 36.54 11.29
CA VAL A 58 13.37 37.50 12.29
C VAL A 58 12.10 38.12 12.85
N LEU A 59 11.69 37.70 14.05
CA LEU A 59 10.75 38.48 14.85
C LEU A 59 11.43 39.84 15.05
N GLY A 60 10.93 40.86 14.35
CA GLY A 60 11.31 42.24 14.61
C GLY A 60 10.99 42.61 16.06
N PRO A 61 11.38 43.80 16.53
CA PRO A 61 10.98 44.30 17.84
C PRO A 61 9.46 44.53 17.85
N GLY A 62 8.72 43.45 18.02
CA GLY A 62 7.25 43.40 18.04
C GLY A 62 6.74 43.72 19.44
N ASP A 63 5.53 44.25 19.45
CA ASP A 63 4.84 44.70 20.65
C ASP A 63 4.59 43.51 21.60
N GLY A 64 4.41 43.76 22.90
CA GLY A 64 4.28 42.69 23.91
C GLY A 64 3.18 41.65 23.59
N ALA A 65 2.18 42.04 22.78
CA ALA A 65 1.11 41.17 22.29
C ALA A 65 1.59 40.05 21.34
N ASP A 66 2.56 40.33 20.47
CA ASP A 66 3.09 39.36 19.49
C ASP A 66 3.85 38.22 20.20
N LEU A 67 4.50 38.56 21.30
CA LEU A 67 5.24 37.63 22.15
C LEU A 67 4.33 36.60 22.81
N PHE A 68 3.23 37.06 23.40
CA PHE A 68 2.25 36.19 24.05
C PHE A 68 1.51 35.32 23.04
N GLN A 69 1.26 35.84 21.83
CA GLN A 69 0.67 35.03 20.76
C GLN A 69 1.62 33.92 20.30
N PHE A 70 2.91 34.20 20.16
CA PHE A 70 3.92 33.19 19.81
C PHE A 70 4.07 32.11 20.89
N LEU A 71 4.16 32.50 22.16
CA LEU A 71 4.19 31.54 23.27
C LEU A 71 2.89 30.72 23.38
N GLY A 72 1.73 31.36 23.21
CA GLY A 72 0.44 30.69 23.18
C GLY A 72 0.39 29.62 22.09
N PHE A 73 0.87 29.95 20.89
CA PHE A 73 1.01 28.98 19.79
C PHE A 73 1.91 27.80 20.16
N LEU A 74 3.11 28.04 20.71
CA LEU A 74 4.02 26.96 21.13
C LEU A 74 3.38 26.07 22.23
N CYS A 75 2.65 26.67 23.17
CA CYS A 75 1.95 25.93 24.22
C CYS A 75 0.84 25.05 23.63
N SER A 76 0.03 25.57 22.70
CA SER A 76 -1.03 24.78 22.05
C SER A 76 -0.47 23.64 21.20
N GLU A 77 0.64 23.87 20.48
CA GLU A 77 1.31 22.82 19.72
C GLU A 77 1.86 21.72 20.66
N LEU A 78 2.45 22.11 21.79
CA LEU A 78 2.96 21.14 22.75
C LEU A 78 1.83 20.32 23.40
N GLN A 79 0.72 20.97 23.74
CA GLN A 79 -0.49 20.31 24.24
C GLN A 79 -1.02 19.29 23.22
N ALA A 80 -1.14 19.69 21.95
CA ALA A 80 -1.58 18.80 20.87
C ALA A 80 -0.62 17.62 20.67
N ALA A 81 0.69 17.88 20.62
CA ALA A 81 1.73 16.86 20.48
C ALA A 81 1.70 15.85 21.63
N ARG A 82 1.56 16.31 22.88
CA ARG A 82 1.43 15.43 24.06
C ARG A 82 0.17 14.57 23.98
N LEU A 83 -0.97 15.14 23.56
CA LEU A 83 -2.23 14.41 23.44
C LEU A 83 -2.20 13.36 22.33
N LEU A 84 -1.58 13.67 21.19
CA LEU A 84 -1.31 12.70 20.12
C LEU A 84 -0.36 11.59 20.58
N HIS A 85 0.72 11.94 21.28
CA HIS A 85 1.66 10.95 21.82
C HIS A 85 1.00 10.03 22.86
N LEU A 86 0.10 10.58 23.71
CA LEU A 86 -0.68 9.79 24.65
C LEU A 86 -1.68 8.86 23.95
N ARG A 87 -2.40 9.34 22.92
CA ARG A 87 -3.29 8.47 22.10
C ARG A 87 -2.51 7.31 21.47
N LEU A 88 -1.35 7.61 20.87
CA LEU A 88 -0.47 6.60 20.28
C LEU A 88 0.13 5.62 21.31
N ARG A 89 0.23 6.01 22.59
CA ARG A 89 0.66 5.11 23.69
C ARG A 89 -0.49 4.30 24.28
N LEU A 90 -1.70 4.86 24.32
CA LEU A 90 -2.91 4.21 24.84
C LEU A 90 -3.51 3.18 23.87
N ASP A 91 -3.02 3.10 22.64
CA ASP A 91 -3.28 2.00 21.71
C ASP A 91 -2.13 0.95 21.70
N PRO A 92 -1.96 0.11 22.75
CA PRO A 92 -1.08 -1.06 22.68
C PRO A 92 -1.84 -2.35 22.31
N SER A 93 -3.12 -2.32 21.93
CA SER A 93 -3.94 -3.51 21.64
C SER A 93 -4.44 -3.57 20.19
N PRO A 94 -4.39 -4.73 19.51
CA PRO A 94 -4.88 -4.90 18.15
C PRO A 94 -6.40 -5.15 18.17
N VAL A 95 -7.24 -4.12 18.23
CA VAL A 95 -8.69 -4.30 18.03
C VAL A 95 -9.28 -3.20 17.15
N GLN A 96 -9.47 -3.58 15.88
CA GLN A 96 -10.63 -3.28 15.04
C GLN A 96 -11.11 -1.82 15.01
N SER A 97 -10.38 -0.96 14.29
CA SER A 97 -11.04 0.13 13.56
C SER A 97 -11.65 -0.45 12.28
N SER A 98 -12.97 -0.58 12.28
CA SER A 98 -13.78 -0.86 11.10
C SER A 98 -13.58 0.26 10.07
N GLY A 99 -12.90 -0.08 8.98
CA GLY A 99 -12.69 0.78 7.81
C GLY A 99 -11.73 0.04 6.88
N GLU A 100 -12.17 -0.18 5.63
CA GLU A 100 -11.49 -0.89 4.53
C GLU A 100 -9.95 -0.71 4.52
N GLY A 101 -9.44 0.50 4.80
CA GLY A 101 -8.01 0.84 4.81
C GLY A 101 -7.19 0.31 6.00
N THR A 102 -7.78 -0.26 7.05
CA THR A 102 -7.03 -0.79 8.21
C THR A 102 -6.44 -2.19 7.94
N LYS A 103 -7.11 -3.00 7.12
CA LYS A 103 -6.60 -4.33 6.72
C LYS A 103 -5.38 -4.22 5.81
N GLU A 104 -5.41 -3.34 4.81
CA GLU A 104 -4.26 -3.06 3.94
C GLU A 104 -3.06 -2.54 4.72
N ARG A 105 -3.27 -1.58 5.63
CA ARG A 105 -2.19 -1.03 6.46
C ARG A 105 -1.52 -2.10 7.33
N ASN A 106 -2.30 -3.02 7.90
CA ASN A 106 -1.76 -4.15 8.65
C ASN A 106 -1.01 -5.14 7.74
N GLY A 107 -1.50 -5.35 6.51
CA GLY A 107 -0.81 -6.13 5.49
C GLY A 107 0.54 -5.54 5.08
N LEU A 108 0.59 -4.23 4.78
CA LEU A 108 1.83 -3.54 4.41
C LEU A 108 2.90 -3.60 5.51
N VAL A 109 2.49 -3.45 6.77
CA VAL A 109 3.40 -3.60 7.92
C VAL A 109 3.91 -5.03 8.01
N GLN A 110 3.05 -6.03 7.78
CA GLN A 110 3.46 -7.43 7.77
C GLN A 110 4.45 -7.72 6.64
N GLU A 111 4.19 -7.27 5.41
CA GLU A 111 5.10 -7.43 4.26
C GLU A 111 6.45 -6.75 4.50
N LEU A 112 6.44 -5.55 5.09
CA LEU A 112 7.66 -4.86 5.47
C LEU A 112 8.46 -5.65 6.51
N MET A 113 7.79 -6.21 7.52
CA MET A 113 8.44 -7.05 8.54
C MET A 113 9.00 -8.34 7.94
N LEU A 114 8.28 -8.98 7.01
CA LEU A 114 8.76 -10.16 6.29
C LEU A 114 9.99 -9.83 5.43
N THR A 115 9.99 -8.68 4.77
CA THR A 115 11.12 -8.20 3.97
C THR A 115 12.36 -7.97 4.85
N LEU A 116 12.20 -7.30 5.99
CA LEU A 116 13.28 -7.10 6.96
C LEU A 116 13.84 -8.43 7.46
N GLN A 117 12.96 -9.38 7.80
CA GLN A 117 13.36 -10.71 8.24
C GLN A 117 14.11 -11.48 7.15
N ALA A 118 13.62 -11.44 5.91
CA ALA A 118 14.26 -12.10 4.77
C ALA A 118 15.66 -11.53 4.47
N LEU A 119 15.85 -10.22 4.66
CA LEU A 119 17.12 -9.54 4.48
C LEU A 119 18.03 -9.58 5.72
N GLY A 120 17.54 -10.13 6.85
CA GLY A 120 18.27 -10.16 8.12
C GLY A 120 18.49 -8.77 8.73
N LEU A 121 17.64 -7.80 8.41
CA LEU A 121 17.71 -6.43 8.92
C LEU A 121 16.94 -6.28 10.23
N PRO A 122 17.41 -5.41 11.15
CA PRO A 122 16.73 -5.16 12.41
C PRO A 122 15.40 -4.43 12.20
N ARG A 123 14.50 -4.54 13.18
CA ARG A 123 13.24 -3.79 13.15
C ARG A 123 13.52 -2.29 13.29
N PRO A 124 12.93 -1.43 12.44
CA PRO A 124 13.17 0.01 12.50
C PRO A 124 12.70 0.59 13.83
N VAL A 125 13.44 1.58 14.32
CA VAL A 125 13.09 2.32 15.53
C VAL A 125 11.93 3.27 15.20
N ARG A 126 11.10 3.60 16.20
CA ARG A 126 10.04 4.60 15.99
C ARG A 126 10.66 5.91 15.54
N GLY A 127 10.14 6.49 14.45
CA GLY A 127 10.65 7.73 13.87
C GLY A 127 11.77 7.53 12.83
N THR A 128 12.17 6.30 12.51
CA THR A 128 13.05 6.05 11.36
C THR A 128 12.42 6.59 10.08
N LEU A 129 13.17 7.38 9.32
CA LEU A 129 12.71 7.95 8.06
C LEU A 129 12.58 6.84 7.00
N ALA A 130 11.55 6.91 6.16
CA ALA A 130 11.33 5.94 5.08
C ALA A 130 12.53 5.89 4.11
N SER A 131 13.17 7.02 3.82
CA SER A 131 14.35 7.10 2.97
C SER A 131 15.56 6.36 3.56
N GLN A 132 15.75 6.42 4.88
CA GLN A 132 16.81 5.67 5.55
C GLN A 132 16.57 4.16 5.44
N LEU A 133 15.32 3.74 5.69
CA LEU A 133 14.93 2.34 5.59
C LEU A 133 15.09 1.79 4.16
N LEU A 134 14.68 2.57 3.15
CA LEU A 134 14.89 2.22 1.73
C LEU A 134 16.38 2.14 1.38
N GLY A 135 17.21 3.03 1.95
CA GLY A 135 18.66 2.96 1.81
C GLY A 135 19.26 1.69 2.42
N GLU A 136 18.81 1.28 3.61
CA GLU A 136 19.21 0.02 4.24
C GLU A 136 18.82 -1.19 3.39
N PHE A 137 17.60 -1.21 2.85
CA PHE A 137 17.18 -2.24 1.90
C PHE A 137 18.05 -2.29 0.66
N HIS A 138 18.28 -1.15 0.01
CA HIS A 138 19.09 -1.05 -1.18
C HIS A 138 20.52 -1.57 -0.93
N ASN A 139 21.13 -1.16 0.18
CA ASN A 139 22.48 -1.59 0.54
C ASN A 139 22.53 -3.11 0.78
N LYS A 140 21.56 -3.66 1.52
CA LYS A 140 21.54 -5.09 1.82
C LYS A 140 21.27 -5.94 0.58
N ILE A 141 20.36 -5.51 -0.28
CA ILE A 141 20.09 -6.18 -1.56
C ILE A 141 21.33 -6.14 -2.46
N SER A 142 22.01 -4.99 -2.54
CA SER A 142 23.24 -4.83 -3.33
C SER A 142 24.39 -5.71 -2.83
N GLU A 143 24.47 -5.94 -1.52
CA GLU A 143 25.42 -6.88 -0.89
C GLU A 143 25.13 -8.33 -1.27
N LEU A 144 23.85 -8.72 -1.30
CA LEU A 144 23.42 -10.10 -1.53
C LEU A 144 23.36 -10.48 -3.02
N LEU A 145 23.09 -9.52 -3.90
CA LEU A 145 22.88 -9.76 -5.34
C LEU A 145 24.03 -10.55 -6.01
N PRO A 146 25.33 -10.29 -5.74
CA PRO A 146 26.43 -11.04 -6.35
C PRO A 146 26.53 -12.50 -5.92
N SER A 147 25.86 -12.90 -4.83
CA SER A 147 25.85 -14.29 -4.34
C SER A 147 24.87 -15.18 -5.10
N LEU A 148 23.98 -14.59 -5.89
CA LEU A 148 22.97 -15.31 -6.66
C LEU A 148 23.53 -15.81 -8.01
N PRO A 149 22.91 -16.83 -8.63
CA PRO A 149 23.32 -17.30 -9.95
C PRO A 149 23.35 -16.18 -11.00
N PRO A 150 24.27 -16.25 -11.99
CA PRO A 150 24.29 -15.27 -13.08
C PRO A 150 22.95 -15.26 -13.84
N GLU A 151 22.55 -14.09 -14.34
CA GLU A 151 21.27 -13.81 -14.99
C GLU A 151 20.01 -13.93 -14.10
N SER A 152 20.16 -14.28 -12.82
CA SER A 152 19.04 -14.26 -11.87
C SER A 152 18.68 -12.82 -11.46
N MET A 153 17.41 -12.59 -11.14
CA MET A 153 16.91 -11.29 -10.65
C MET A 153 17.01 -10.12 -11.64
N GLN A 154 17.26 -10.37 -12.94
CA GLN A 154 17.25 -9.29 -13.91
C GLN A 154 15.84 -8.68 -14.04
N PRO A 155 15.72 -7.34 -14.00
CA PRO A 155 14.43 -6.69 -14.16
C PRO A 155 13.90 -6.92 -15.57
N LEU A 156 12.60 -7.17 -15.69
CA LEU A 156 11.93 -7.27 -16.99
C LEU A 156 11.98 -5.93 -17.74
N LEU A 157 11.86 -4.83 -17.00
CA LEU A 157 12.01 -3.47 -17.50
C LEU A 157 13.41 -2.95 -17.18
N ASN A 158 14.29 -2.92 -18.18
CA ASN A 158 15.70 -2.54 -18.03
C ASN A 158 16.03 -1.14 -18.58
N SER A 159 15.05 -0.45 -19.19
CA SER A 159 15.19 0.92 -19.67
C SER A 159 15.03 1.94 -18.54
N PRO A 160 15.86 2.99 -18.44
CA PRO A 160 15.68 4.03 -17.44
C PRO A 160 14.35 4.76 -17.67
N LEU A 161 13.67 5.08 -16.58
CA LEU A 161 12.40 5.80 -16.59
C LEU A 161 12.64 7.28 -16.28
N ASP A 162 12.59 8.11 -17.33
CA ASP A 162 12.48 9.56 -17.22
C ASP A 162 11.02 9.97 -16.96
N ALA A 163 10.77 11.26 -16.72
CA ALA A 163 9.44 11.76 -16.36
C ALA A 163 8.38 11.41 -17.44
N SER A 164 8.70 11.54 -18.72
CA SER A 164 7.76 11.25 -19.81
C SER A 164 7.48 9.75 -19.94
N ARG A 165 8.47 8.88 -19.70
CA ARG A 165 8.27 7.43 -19.65
C ARG A 165 7.46 6.99 -18.45
N TRP A 166 7.62 7.65 -17.30
CA TRP A 166 6.77 7.41 -16.13
C TRP A 166 5.31 7.73 -16.44
N GLU A 167 5.03 8.89 -17.05
CA GLU A 167 3.68 9.26 -17.47
C GLU A 167 3.10 8.27 -18.50
N ALA A 168 3.91 7.87 -19.49
CA ALA A 168 3.49 6.90 -20.50
C ALA A 168 3.21 5.51 -19.87
N LEU A 169 4.02 5.07 -18.91
CA LEU A 169 3.85 3.81 -18.20
C LEU A 169 2.58 3.81 -17.37
N GLU A 170 2.29 4.90 -16.65
CA GLU A 170 1.07 5.04 -15.86
C GLU A 170 -0.17 5.05 -16.77
N SER A 171 -0.12 5.79 -17.88
CA SER A 171 -1.19 5.81 -18.88
C SER A 171 -1.45 4.42 -19.47
N LEU A 172 -0.40 3.68 -19.80
CA LEU A 172 -0.50 2.31 -20.30
C LEU A 172 -1.09 1.37 -19.24
N SER A 173 -0.61 1.47 -18.00
CA SER A 173 -1.10 0.68 -16.86
C SER A 173 -2.60 0.89 -16.65
N GLN A 174 -3.05 2.14 -16.65
CA GLN A 174 -4.46 2.49 -16.53
C GLN A 174 -5.29 1.93 -17.70
N SER A 175 -4.84 2.15 -18.94
CA SER A 175 -5.55 1.65 -20.12
C SER A 175 -5.67 0.13 -20.12
N LEU A 176 -4.59 -0.59 -19.78
CA LEU A 176 -4.62 -2.05 -19.68
C LEU A 176 -5.55 -2.50 -18.54
N THR A 177 -5.51 -1.85 -17.39
CA THR A 177 -6.39 -2.17 -16.25
C THR A 177 -7.86 -2.06 -16.64
N GLU A 178 -8.25 -0.99 -17.33
CA GLU A 178 -9.61 -0.81 -17.85
C GLU A 178 -9.98 -1.91 -18.86
N GLN A 179 -9.10 -2.19 -19.83
CA GLN A 179 -9.34 -3.25 -20.82
C GLN A 179 -9.48 -4.64 -20.18
N TYR A 180 -8.61 -4.98 -19.24
CA TYR A 180 -8.66 -6.25 -18.52
C TYR A 180 -9.89 -6.34 -17.63
N CYS A 181 -10.29 -5.26 -16.97
CA CYS A 181 -11.53 -5.20 -16.20
C CYS A 181 -12.73 -5.48 -17.11
N CYS A 182 -12.86 -4.80 -18.25
CA CYS A 182 -13.92 -5.07 -19.23
C CYS A 182 -13.94 -6.53 -19.70
N ARG A 183 -12.77 -7.10 -19.99
CA ARG A 183 -12.66 -8.52 -20.39
C ARG A 183 -13.08 -9.47 -19.27
N ARG A 184 -12.68 -9.21 -18.02
CA ARG A 184 -13.06 -10.01 -16.86
C ARG A 184 -14.56 -9.92 -16.60
N CYS A 185 -15.17 -8.73 -16.71
CA CYS A 185 -16.63 -8.57 -16.66
C CYS A 185 -17.35 -9.45 -17.68
N LEU A 186 -16.88 -9.47 -18.93
CA LEU A 186 -17.46 -10.33 -19.98
C LEU A 186 -17.32 -11.82 -19.66
N LEU A 187 -16.14 -12.25 -19.18
CA LEU A 187 -15.91 -13.65 -18.81
C LEU A 187 -16.78 -14.09 -17.63
N LEU A 188 -16.90 -13.25 -16.60
CA LEU A 188 -17.77 -13.49 -15.45
C LEU A 188 -19.24 -13.56 -15.87
N LYS A 189 -19.69 -12.62 -16.71
CA LYS A 189 -21.06 -12.65 -17.22
C LYS A 189 -21.33 -13.89 -18.06
N ARG A 190 -20.37 -14.32 -18.88
CA ARG A 190 -20.45 -15.56 -19.66
C ARG A 190 -20.53 -16.78 -18.74
N LEU A 191 -19.75 -16.82 -17.66
CA LEU A 191 -19.83 -17.88 -16.65
C LEU A 191 -21.24 -17.93 -16.01
N ASP A 192 -21.80 -16.78 -15.65
CA ASP A 192 -23.15 -16.67 -15.05
C ASP A 192 -24.24 -17.17 -16.00
N LEU A 193 -24.18 -16.77 -17.28
CA LEU A 193 -25.13 -17.20 -18.30
C LEU A 193 -25.00 -18.70 -18.60
N THR A 194 -23.76 -19.22 -18.65
CA THR A 194 -23.52 -20.66 -18.85
C THR A 194 -24.07 -21.46 -17.68
N THR A 195 -23.85 -21.00 -16.44
CA THR A 195 -24.40 -21.63 -15.23
C THR A 195 -25.93 -21.62 -15.23
N SER A 196 -26.54 -20.51 -15.65
CA SER A 196 -28.00 -20.40 -15.79
C SER A 196 -28.55 -21.35 -16.86
N ALA A 197 -27.88 -21.51 -17.99
CA ALA A 197 -28.32 -22.34 -19.11
C ALA A 197 -28.42 -23.85 -18.76
N PHE A 198 -27.74 -24.33 -17.73
CA PHE A 198 -27.88 -25.72 -17.26
C PHE A 198 -29.28 -26.05 -16.73
N HIS A 199 -30.15 -25.07 -16.51
CA HIS A 199 -31.55 -25.30 -16.09
C HIS A 199 -32.49 -25.54 -17.27
N TRP A 200 -32.01 -25.50 -18.52
CA TRP A 200 -32.86 -25.56 -19.71
C TRP A 200 -33.15 -26.99 -20.21
N GLY A 201 -32.82 -28.02 -19.43
CA GLY A 201 -33.20 -29.40 -19.76
C GLY A 201 -33.47 -30.25 -18.53
N ASP A 202 -34.51 -31.10 -18.59
CA ASP A 202 -35.05 -31.89 -17.47
C ASP A 202 -33.99 -32.68 -16.68
N ARG A 203 -32.97 -33.20 -17.38
CA ARG A 203 -31.88 -33.98 -16.77
C ARG A 203 -30.89 -33.13 -15.98
N ALA A 204 -30.70 -31.88 -16.39
CA ALA A 204 -29.75 -30.94 -15.81
C ALA A 204 -30.41 -30.07 -14.73
N GLU A 205 -31.72 -29.83 -14.82
CA GLU A 205 -32.51 -29.17 -13.77
C GLU A 205 -32.42 -29.93 -12.43
N ALA A 206 -32.52 -31.27 -12.45
CA ALA A 206 -32.37 -32.11 -11.26
C ALA A 206 -30.99 -32.03 -10.57
N GLN A 207 -29.95 -31.58 -11.30
CA GLN A 207 -28.59 -31.42 -10.79
C GLN A 207 -28.20 -29.93 -10.62
N GLY A 208 -29.10 -29.00 -10.97
CA GLY A 208 -28.83 -27.56 -11.00
C GLY A 208 -28.49 -27.00 -9.62
N GLU A 209 -29.21 -27.42 -8.58
CA GLU A 209 -28.95 -26.98 -7.20
C GLU A 209 -27.62 -27.50 -6.66
N ALA A 210 -27.27 -28.76 -6.93
CA ALA A 210 -25.96 -29.31 -6.56
C ALA A 210 -24.81 -28.58 -7.27
N MET A 211 -25.00 -28.24 -8.55
CA MET A 211 -24.03 -27.45 -9.32
C MET A 211 -23.86 -26.03 -8.77
N LYS A 212 -24.96 -25.32 -8.50
CA LYS A 212 -24.92 -23.97 -7.91
C LYS A 212 -24.23 -23.96 -6.55
N ALA A 213 -24.49 -24.97 -5.71
CA ALA A 213 -23.87 -25.08 -4.39
C ALA A 213 -22.33 -25.12 -4.47
N VAL A 214 -21.77 -25.69 -5.55
CA VAL A 214 -20.31 -25.71 -5.79
C VAL A 214 -19.83 -24.42 -6.45
N LEU A 215 -20.54 -23.92 -7.46
CA LEU A 215 -20.07 -22.78 -8.27
C LEU A 215 -20.25 -21.42 -7.60
N PHE A 216 -21.32 -21.21 -6.82
CA PHE A 216 -21.62 -19.89 -6.24
C PHE A 216 -20.56 -19.40 -5.26
N PRO A 217 -20.00 -20.23 -4.36
CA PRO A 217 -18.89 -19.81 -3.51
C PRO A 217 -17.67 -19.37 -4.31
N ILE A 218 -17.30 -20.12 -5.36
CA ILE A 218 -16.18 -19.77 -6.24
C ILE A 218 -16.47 -18.46 -6.97
N ARG A 219 -17.66 -18.34 -7.55
CA ARG A 219 -18.09 -17.15 -8.29
C ARG A 219 -18.10 -15.89 -7.43
N GLY A 220 -18.44 -16.01 -6.15
CA GLY A 220 -18.43 -14.91 -5.19
C GLY A 220 -17.04 -14.38 -4.85
N LEU A 221 -15.98 -15.18 -5.09
CA LEU A 221 -14.59 -14.77 -4.92
C LEU A 221 -14.00 -14.11 -6.18
N LEU A 222 -14.67 -14.22 -7.32
CA LEU A 222 -14.17 -13.70 -8.59
C LEU A 222 -14.64 -12.27 -8.83
N THR A 223 -13.67 -11.36 -8.91
CA THR A 223 -13.88 -9.92 -9.12
C THR A 223 -13.39 -9.49 -10.52
N PRO A 224 -14.01 -8.51 -11.17
CA PRO A 224 -13.48 -7.98 -12.43
C PRO A 224 -12.23 -7.12 -12.24
N GLU A 225 -12.00 -6.58 -11.05
CA GLU A 225 -10.83 -5.78 -10.70
C GLU A 225 -9.52 -6.61 -10.77
N SER A 226 -8.41 -5.90 -10.96
CA SER A 226 -7.06 -6.46 -11.02
C SER A 226 -6.22 -5.83 -9.92
N ASP A 227 -5.50 -6.66 -9.17
CA ASP A 227 -4.58 -6.21 -8.12
C ASP A 227 -3.18 -5.83 -8.67
N VAL A 228 -2.97 -5.99 -9.98
CA VAL A 228 -1.71 -5.64 -10.66
C VAL A 228 -1.58 -4.13 -10.76
N SER A 229 -0.48 -3.61 -10.22
CA SER A 229 -0.11 -2.18 -10.23
C SER A 229 1.24 -1.96 -10.92
N VAL A 230 1.60 -0.70 -11.16
CA VAL A 230 2.92 -0.34 -11.73
C VAL A 230 4.07 -0.91 -10.88
N ALA A 231 3.93 -0.95 -9.56
CA ALA A 231 4.92 -1.57 -8.67
C ALA A 231 5.17 -3.05 -9.01
N HIS A 232 4.13 -3.80 -9.36
CA HIS A 232 4.26 -5.21 -9.78
C HIS A 232 5.00 -5.33 -11.12
N VAL A 233 4.78 -4.39 -12.04
CA VAL A 233 5.51 -4.34 -13.32
C VAL A 233 6.99 -4.06 -13.11
N LEU A 234 7.32 -3.12 -12.21
CA LEU A 234 8.70 -2.78 -11.87
C LEU A 234 9.42 -3.90 -11.12
N ALA A 235 8.71 -4.64 -10.27
CA ALA A 235 9.23 -5.79 -9.56
C ALA A 235 9.34 -7.06 -10.44
N ALA A 236 8.75 -7.05 -11.64
CA ALA A 236 8.77 -8.19 -12.53
C ALA A 236 10.18 -8.51 -13.00
N ARG A 237 10.53 -9.80 -12.98
CA ARG A 237 11.85 -10.28 -13.38
C ARG A 237 11.79 -11.01 -14.72
N ALA A 238 12.84 -10.82 -15.53
CA ALA A 238 12.98 -11.45 -16.84
C ALA A 238 13.07 -12.98 -16.76
N ASP A 239 13.69 -13.51 -15.71
CA ASP A 239 13.83 -14.96 -15.50
C ASP A 239 12.52 -15.66 -15.12
N LEU A 240 11.52 -14.91 -14.64
CA LEU A 240 10.18 -15.41 -14.33
C LEU A 240 9.14 -15.08 -15.42
N SER A 241 9.43 -14.17 -16.34
CA SER A 241 8.52 -13.78 -17.42
C SER A 241 8.51 -14.83 -18.53
N ARG A 242 7.83 -15.96 -18.31
CA ARG A 242 7.58 -16.97 -19.36
C ARG A 242 6.20 -16.78 -19.96
N LEU A 243 6.15 -16.24 -21.17
CA LEU A 243 4.94 -16.26 -22.00
C LEU A 243 4.76 -17.66 -22.57
N VAL A 244 4.04 -18.53 -21.86
CA VAL A 244 3.63 -19.83 -22.39
C VAL A 244 2.33 -19.67 -23.17
N PRO A 245 2.24 -20.12 -24.43
CA PRO A 245 0.99 -20.10 -25.18
C PRO A 245 -0.11 -20.84 -24.41
N ALA A 246 -1.22 -20.15 -24.16
CA ALA A 246 -2.39 -20.69 -23.44
C ALA A 246 -2.97 -21.95 -24.12
N THR A 247 -2.68 -22.15 -25.41
CA THR A 247 -3.14 -23.30 -26.21
C THR A 247 -2.08 -24.38 -26.38
N SER A 248 -0.95 -24.28 -25.69
CA SER A 248 0.12 -25.28 -25.78
C SER A 248 -0.37 -26.66 -25.33
N VAL A 249 0.25 -27.72 -25.88
CA VAL A 249 -0.05 -29.10 -25.51
C VAL A 249 0.15 -29.32 -23.99
N ALA A 250 1.16 -28.66 -23.40
CA ALA A 250 1.40 -28.69 -21.96
C ALA A 250 0.23 -28.10 -21.16
N ALA A 251 -0.28 -26.92 -21.57
CA ALA A 251 -1.44 -26.29 -20.93
C ALA A 251 -2.72 -27.14 -21.09
N ARG A 252 -2.87 -27.83 -22.22
CA ARG A 252 -4.04 -28.68 -22.49
C ARG A 252 -4.03 -30.01 -21.74
N ARG A 253 -2.85 -30.57 -21.42
CA ARG A 253 -2.74 -31.83 -20.68
C ARG A 253 -3.49 -31.80 -19.33
N GLY A 254 -3.43 -30.68 -18.60
CA GLY A 254 -4.12 -30.52 -17.32
C GLY A 254 -5.65 -30.35 -17.43
N THR A 255 -6.17 -30.05 -18.62
CA THR A 255 -7.61 -29.89 -18.87
C THR A 255 -8.23 -31.11 -19.54
N SER A 256 -7.50 -32.24 -19.59
CA SER A 256 -8.02 -33.48 -20.14
C SER A 256 -9.09 -34.07 -19.24
N CYS A 257 -10.29 -34.30 -19.79
CA CYS A 257 -11.34 -35.02 -19.09
C CYS A 257 -12.17 -35.83 -20.10
N ALA A 258 -13.15 -36.59 -19.60
CA ALA A 258 -14.04 -37.38 -20.46
C ALA A 258 -14.72 -36.55 -21.57
N ILE A 259 -14.90 -35.24 -21.32
CA ILE A 259 -15.53 -34.26 -22.22
C ILE A 259 -14.47 -33.55 -23.10
N ASN A 260 -13.32 -33.18 -22.53
CA ASN A 260 -12.24 -32.49 -23.26
C ASN A 260 -11.07 -33.46 -23.49
N LYS A 261 -11.06 -34.15 -24.64
CA LYS A 261 -9.99 -35.09 -25.01
C LYS A 261 -8.86 -34.34 -25.71
N VAL A 262 -7.64 -34.43 -25.18
CA VAL A 262 -6.45 -33.79 -25.75
C VAL A 262 -5.91 -34.65 -26.90
N GLY A 263 -6.55 -34.58 -28.06
CA GLY A 263 -6.07 -35.21 -29.30
C GLY A 263 -5.29 -34.21 -30.16
N THR A 264 -4.13 -34.62 -30.69
CA THR A 264 -3.47 -33.91 -31.80
C THR A 264 -4.45 -33.81 -32.98
N PRO A 265 -4.61 -32.65 -33.63
CA PRO A 265 -5.48 -32.57 -34.80
C PRO A 265 -4.87 -33.42 -35.91
N ARG A 266 -5.51 -34.53 -36.26
CA ARG A 266 -5.32 -35.13 -37.59
C ARG A 266 -6.04 -34.22 -38.56
N ALA A 267 -5.34 -33.82 -39.62
CA ALA A 267 -5.90 -33.01 -40.70
C ALA A 267 -7.18 -33.67 -41.21
N GLY A 268 -8.35 -33.04 -40.98
CA GLY A 268 -9.59 -33.46 -41.62
C GLY A 268 -10.89 -33.43 -40.83
N GLU A 269 -10.94 -33.08 -39.54
CA GLU A 269 -12.20 -33.07 -38.79
C GLU A 269 -12.62 -31.67 -38.31
N SER A 270 -13.75 -31.21 -38.86
CA SER A 270 -14.39 -29.92 -38.58
C SER A 270 -14.59 -29.70 -37.08
N LEU A 271 -14.02 -28.60 -36.56
CA LEU A 271 -14.23 -28.16 -35.18
C LEU A 271 -15.72 -27.87 -34.94
N GLY A 272 -16.38 -28.74 -34.18
CA GLY A 272 -17.67 -28.47 -33.58
C GLY A 272 -17.55 -27.36 -32.53
N ILE A 273 -18.33 -26.30 -32.72
CA ILE A 273 -18.36 -25.04 -31.94
C ILE A 273 -18.60 -25.28 -30.42
N LEU A 274 -19.10 -26.45 -30.01
CA LEU A 274 -19.31 -26.80 -28.60
C LEU A 274 -18.02 -27.10 -27.80
N GLY A 275 -16.94 -27.56 -28.46
CA GLY A 275 -15.68 -27.89 -27.76
C GLY A 275 -14.95 -26.67 -27.18
N LEU A 276 -15.15 -25.51 -27.80
CA LEU A 276 -14.57 -24.24 -27.37
C LEU A 276 -15.26 -23.65 -26.13
N HIS A 277 -16.53 -23.99 -25.88
CA HIS A 277 -17.25 -23.48 -24.72
C HIS A 277 -16.87 -24.20 -23.41
N PHE A 278 -16.65 -25.52 -23.46
CA PHE A 278 -16.21 -26.30 -22.29
C PHE A 278 -14.72 -26.10 -21.96
N GLY A 279 -13.87 -25.91 -22.98
CA GLY A 279 -12.45 -25.61 -22.78
C GLY A 279 -12.20 -24.31 -22.01
N LEU A 280 -13.05 -23.29 -22.18
CA LEU A 280 -12.96 -22.03 -21.44
C LEU A 280 -13.34 -22.16 -19.95
N LEU A 281 -14.23 -23.09 -19.61
CA LEU A 281 -14.68 -23.28 -18.22
C LEU A 281 -13.61 -23.96 -17.37
N GLY A 282 -12.91 -24.97 -17.94
CA GLY A 282 -11.75 -25.59 -17.29
C GLY A 282 -10.55 -24.65 -17.19
N PHE A 283 -10.44 -23.68 -18.09
CA PHE A 283 -9.36 -22.67 -18.10
C PHE A 283 -9.52 -21.62 -16.99
N LEU A 284 -10.75 -21.17 -16.72
CA LEU A 284 -11.06 -20.21 -15.66
C LEU A 284 -10.81 -20.75 -14.24
N LEU A 285 -10.94 -22.06 -14.02
CA LEU A 285 -10.69 -22.69 -12.72
C LEU A 285 -9.20 -22.91 -12.41
N VAL A 286 -8.37 -23.10 -13.43
CA VAL A 286 -6.92 -23.35 -13.26
C VAL A 286 -6.12 -22.05 -13.03
N GLN A 287 -6.63 -20.89 -13.47
CA GLN A 287 -5.99 -19.59 -13.27
C GLN A 287 -6.27 -18.93 -11.90
N CYS A 288 -7.03 -19.59 -11.00
CA CYS A 288 -7.38 -19.08 -9.68
C CYS A 288 -6.80 -19.89 -8.50
N SER A 289 -5.78 -20.72 -8.72
CA SER A 289 -4.97 -21.25 -7.61
C SER A 289 -3.67 -20.44 -7.47
N PRO A 290 -3.26 -20.12 -6.23
CA PRO A 290 -2.05 -19.33 -5.96
C PRO A 290 -0.78 -20.01 -6.49
#